data_AF-E4YIN0-F1
#
_entry.id   AF-E4YIN0-F1
#
_cell.length_a   1.000
_cell.length_b   1.000
_cell.length_c   1.000
_cell.angle_alpha   90.00
_cell.angle_beta   90.00
_cell.angle_gamma   90.00
#
_symmetry.space_group_name_H-M   'P 1'
#
loop_
_entity.id
_entity.type
_entity.pdbx_description
1 polymer ?
#
loop_
_entity_poly.entity_id
_entity_poly.type
_entity_poly.pdbx_seq_one_letter_code
_entity_poly.pdbx_strand_id
1 'polypeptide(L)'
;MRSCEVFEQTNMKVINALISVACATFKQSFQHRVERNVAGDWVDSNLEAGRFRRDVSDSFRPIAAMIAYLKGLGSDDQDPSNAGLEAELQQIQDRYTSYGCYCWANGVDNVEDLGSGSRNVDAVDNACTELYRCYACVNIDYGAEYSELSYTALFQTGENGDRTISCDSNAQQNGDSLCSCDAKFAQKIVQTQNHCDNGIMLSDMGLNNCQSEMYRTIAGGGSYQCPMGSNGHPSNEQCCGFYPNRTPYNEFRECCATNGVDDQGNFVTPDVELVTLDTCEAMGGQVVVSAEGDPHNYIPANAQ
;
A
#
# COMPACT_ATOMS: atom_id res chain seq x y z
N MET A 1 -26.89 -20.92 -61.16
CA MET A 1 -28.34 -20.74 -61.40
C MET A 1 -28.95 -20.37 -60.06
N ARG A 2 -29.40 -19.11 -59.88
CA ARG A 2 -30.83 -18.71 -59.73
C ARG A 2 -31.55 -19.53 -58.64
N SER A 3 -32.17 -18.96 -57.60
CA SER A 3 -33.11 -17.83 -57.59
C SER A 3 -33.30 -17.30 -56.15
N CYS A 4 -33.41 -15.98 -55.94
CA CYS A 4 -34.63 -15.17 -55.66
C CYS A 4 -35.14 -15.30 -54.19
N GLU A 5 -35.64 -14.29 -53.48
CA GLU A 5 -35.91 -12.87 -53.75
C GLU A 5 -36.25 -12.16 -52.42
N VAL A 6 -36.09 -10.83 -52.46
CA VAL A 6 -36.49 -9.71 -51.61
C VAL A 6 -37.76 -9.90 -50.74
N PHE A 7 -37.76 -9.34 -49.52
CA PHE A 7 -38.95 -8.63 -49.00
C PHE A 7 -38.58 -7.40 -48.17
N GLU A 8 -39.25 -6.30 -48.50
CA GLU A 8 -39.03 -4.92 -48.06
C GLU A 8 -39.78 -4.58 -46.75
N GLN A 9 -39.41 -3.42 -46.20
CA GLN A 9 -39.75 -2.86 -44.90
C GLN A 9 -41.25 -2.64 -44.61
N THR A 10 -41.62 -2.80 -43.34
CA THR A 10 -42.74 -2.05 -42.73
C THR A 10 -42.38 -1.58 -41.31
N ASN A 11 -42.51 -0.27 -41.12
CA ASN A 11 -42.60 0.54 -39.90
C ASN A 11 -42.70 -0.19 -38.53
N MET A 12 -41.88 0.21 -37.55
CA MET A 12 -42.24 1.19 -36.50
C MET A 12 -41.30 1.11 -35.28
N LYS A 13 -41.04 2.30 -34.69
CA LYS A 13 -40.45 2.61 -33.37
C LYS A 13 -38.93 2.69 -33.29
N VAL A 14 -38.45 3.93 -33.46
CA VAL A 14 -37.18 4.42 -32.93
C VAL A 14 -37.18 4.20 -31.41
N ILE A 15 -36.42 3.21 -30.96
CA ILE A 15 -36.05 3.09 -29.55
C ILE A 15 -34.86 4.02 -29.38
N ASN A 16 -35.06 5.12 -28.67
CA ASN A 16 -33.97 5.92 -28.12
C ASN A 16 -33.14 5.00 -27.22
N ALA A 17 -32.04 4.49 -27.75
CA ALA A 17 -30.99 3.91 -26.93
C ALA A 17 -30.35 5.08 -26.17
N LEU A 18 -30.86 5.33 -24.97
CA LEU A 18 -30.09 5.99 -23.93
C LEU A 18 -28.86 5.12 -23.71
N ILE A 19 -27.75 5.53 -24.32
CA ILE A 19 -26.43 5.09 -23.92
C ILE A 19 -26.26 5.68 -22.52
N SER A 20 -26.67 4.92 -21.51
CA SER A 20 -26.18 5.08 -20.16
C SER A 20 -24.66 4.86 -20.26
N VAL A 21 -23.93 5.97 -20.37
CA VAL A 21 -22.53 6.03 -19.99
C VAL A 21 -22.54 5.64 -18.52
N ALA A 22 -22.35 4.36 -18.25
CA ALA A 22 -21.97 3.91 -16.94
C ALA A 22 -20.63 4.63 -16.68
N CYS A 23 -20.66 5.70 -15.87
CA CYS A 23 -19.46 6.16 -15.22
C CYS A 23 -18.88 4.93 -14.52
N ALA A 24 -17.78 4.42 -15.04
CA ALA A 24 -17.01 3.40 -14.37
C ALA A 24 -16.53 4.04 -13.06
N THR A 25 -17.31 3.86 -11.99
CA THR A 25 -16.81 4.03 -10.64
C THR A 25 -15.64 3.08 -10.51
N PHE A 26 -14.44 3.66 -10.44
CA PHE A 26 -13.19 2.96 -10.27
C PHE A 26 -13.15 2.33 -8.86
N LYS A 27 -13.92 1.25 -8.66
CA LYS A 27 -13.50 0.16 -7.79
C LYS A 27 -12.50 -0.63 -8.63
N GLN A 28 -11.27 -0.14 -8.78
CA GLN A 28 -10.19 -1.07 -9.07
C GLN A 28 -10.03 -1.86 -7.77
N SER A 29 -10.80 -2.95 -7.67
CA SER A 29 -10.47 -4.03 -6.78
C SER A 29 -9.01 -4.40 -7.05
N PHE A 30 -8.24 -4.64 -5.99
CA PHE A 30 -6.92 -5.22 -6.11
C PHE A 30 -7.10 -6.67 -6.59
N GLN A 31 -7.44 -6.85 -7.88
CA GLN A 31 -7.79 -8.15 -8.47
C GLN A 31 -6.61 -9.12 -8.53
N HIS A 32 -5.45 -8.71 -8.02
CA HIS A 32 -4.20 -9.42 -8.11
C HIS A 32 -3.97 -10.27 -6.86
N ARG A 33 -3.76 -11.55 -7.08
CA ARG A 33 -3.30 -12.46 -6.02
C ARG A 33 -1.86 -12.07 -5.67
N VAL A 34 -1.64 -11.64 -4.43
CA VAL A 34 -0.31 -11.28 -3.92
C VAL A 34 0.30 -12.45 -3.16
N GLU A 35 1.46 -12.95 -3.61
CA GLU A 35 2.28 -13.94 -2.92
C GLU A 35 3.42 -13.25 -2.15
N ARG A 36 3.29 -13.18 -0.82
CA ARG A 36 4.30 -12.58 0.06
C ARG A 36 5.16 -13.68 0.68
N ASN A 37 6.47 -13.61 0.50
CA ASN A 37 7.43 -14.53 1.11
C ASN A 37 8.36 -13.78 2.06
N VAL A 38 8.89 -14.50 3.05
CA VAL A 38 9.94 -13.99 3.95
C VAL A 38 11.09 -15.00 3.96
N ALA A 39 12.31 -14.52 4.16
CA ALA A 39 13.51 -15.35 4.20
C ALA A 39 14.56 -14.75 5.16
N GLY A 40 15.58 -15.55 5.49
CA GLY A 40 16.71 -15.15 6.32
C GLY A 40 16.89 -16.05 7.55
N ASP A 41 18.04 -15.95 8.21
CA ASP A 41 18.42 -16.84 9.32
C ASP A 41 17.37 -16.87 10.46
N TRP A 42 16.76 -15.71 10.76
CA TRP A 42 15.69 -15.62 11.74
C TRP A 42 14.46 -16.43 11.30
N VAL A 43 14.05 -16.31 10.04
CA VAL A 43 12.91 -17.05 9.48
C VAL A 43 13.16 -18.55 9.56
N ASP A 44 14.34 -19.00 9.14
CA ASP A 44 14.70 -20.41 9.13
C ASP A 44 14.77 -21.03 10.54
N SER A 45 15.12 -20.21 11.53
CA SER A 45 15.24 -20.65 12.93
C SER A 45 13.90 -20.63 13.69
N ASN A 46 12.99 -19.72 13.32
CA ASN A 46 11.81 -19.40 14.13
C ASN A 46 10.48 -19.84 13.49
N LEU A 47 10.40 -19.94 12.16
CA LEU A 47 9.17 -20.30 11.45
C LEU A 47 9.25 -21.77 10.98
N GLU A 48 8.40 -22.63 11.54
CA GLU A 48 8.26 -24.03 11.08
C GLU A 48 7.79 -24.04 9.61
N ALA A 49 8.76 -24.21 8.70
CA ALA A 49 8.67 -24.09 7.26
C ALA A 49 8.71 -22.63 6.75
N GLY A 50 9.90 -22.20 6.29
CA GLY A 50 10.20 -20.94 5.61
C GLY A 50 9.49 -20.72 4.25
N ARG A 51 8.24 -21.15 4.14
CA ARG A 51 7.29 -20.80 3.09
C ARG A 51 5.92 -20.78 3.76
N PHE A 52 5.34 -19.58 3.96
CA PHE A 52 3.91 -19.47 4.23
C PHE A 52 3.18 -20.29 3.16
N ARG A 53 2.52 -21.39 3.59
CA ARG A 53 1.91 -22.31 2.63
C ARG A 53 0.91 -21.54 1.77
N ARG A 54 1.08 -21.68 0.46
CA ARG A 54 0.37 -21.08 -0.69
C ARG A 54 -1.16 -21.12 -0.71
N ASP A 55 -1.83 -21.56 0.36
CA ASP A 55 -3.28 -21.57 0.40
C ASP A 55 -3.79 -20.25 1.01
N VAL A 56 -4.14 -19.37 0.09
CA VAL A 56 -5.18 -18.33 0.15
C VAL A 56 -6.01 -18.33 1.45
N SER A 57 -5.61 -17.52 2.43
CA SER A 57 -6.53 -16.80 3.35
C SER A 57 -5.80 -15.77 4.22
N ASP A 58 -4.50 -15.94 4.50
CA ASP A 58 -3.82 -15.10 5.48
C ASP A 58 -2.83 -14.11 4.85
N SER A 59 -3.39 -13.06 4.23
CA SER A 59 -2.62 -12.02 3.53
C SER A 59 -1.73 -11.19 4.46
N PHE A 60 -2.05 -11.15 5.76
CA PHE A 60 -1.38 -10.31 6.74
C PHE A 60 -0.23 -11.02 7.45
N ARG A 61 -0.27 -12.34 7.59
CA ARG A 61 0.71 -13.10 8.37
C ARG A 61 2.19 -12.90 8.00
N PRO A 62 2.58 -12.75 6.72
CA PRO A 62 3.94 -12.34 6.36
C PRO A 62 4.32 -10.96 6.92
N ILE A 63 3.38 -10.02 6.94
CA ILE A 63 3.54 -8.69 7.56
C ILE A 63 3.63 -8.81 9.08
N ALA A 64 2.84 -9.69 9.70
CA ALA A 64 2.95 -9.97 11.12
C ALA A 64 4.35 -10.50 11.49
N ALA A 65 4.95 -11.35 10.64
CA ALA A 65 6.32 -11.81 10.83
C ALA A 65 7.36 -10.68 10.69
N MET A 66 7.15 -9.73 9.76
CA MET A 66 7.99 -8.52 9.66
C MET A 66 7.92 -7.70 10.95
N ILE A 67 6.73 -7.45 11.48
CA ILE A 67 6.53 -6.73 12.74
C ILE A 67 7.20 -7.48 13.90
N ALA A 68 6.98 -8.79 13.99
CA ALA A 68 7.54 -9.62 15.05
C ALA A 68 9.07 -9.60 15.04
N TYR A 69 9.66 -9.76 13.86
CA TYR A 69 11.10 -9.67 13.65
C TYR A 69 11.63 -8.31 14.08
N LEU A 70 11.04 -7.20 13.62
CA LEU A 70 11.48 -5.85 13.96
C LEU A 70 11.30 -5.49 15.44
N LYS A 71 10.34 -6.11 16.15
CA LYS A 71 10.17 -5.98 17.61
C LYS A 71 11.28 -6.66 18.43
N GLY A 72 12.16 -7.43 17.81
CA GLY A 72 13.22 -8.15 18.52
C GLY A 72 12.84 -9.55 18.99
N LEU A 73 11.70 -10.11 18.56
CA LEU A 73 11.32 -11.45 19.00
C LEU A 73 12.34 -12.51 18.54
N GLY A 74 12.62 -13.51 19.37
CA GLY A 74 13.53 -14.63 19.07
C GLY A 74 15.04 -14.36 19.23
N SER A 75 15.50 -13.31 19.93
CA SER A 75 16.95 -13.07 20.19
C SER A 75 17.47 -13.41 21.59
N ASP A 76 16.63 -13.67 22.58
CA ASP A 76 17.01 -13.50 24.00
C ASP A 76 16.93 -14.78 24.85
N ASP A 77 17.21 -15.98 24.31
CA ASP A 77 16.94 -17.28 24.96
C ASP A 77 15.46 -17.48 25.40
N GLN A 78 14.61 -16.47 25.18
CA GLN A 78 13.16 -16.49 25.09
C GLN A 78 12.79 -16.91 23.68
N ASP A 79 13.34 -18.03 23.22
CA ASP A 79 12.92 -18.64 21.98
C ASP A 79 11.48 -19.09 22.24
N PRO A 80 10.46 -18.42 21.66
CA PRO A 80 9.13 -18.97 21.80
C PRO A 80 9.22 -20.36 21.18
N SER A 81 8.83 -21.40 21.91
CA SER A 81 8.51 -22.69 21.25
C SER A 81 7.66 -22.37 20.03
N ASN A 82 7.75 -23.10 18.92
CA ASN A 82 7.04 -22.73 17.68
C ASN A 82 5.54 -22.39 17.89
N ALA A 83 4.89 -22.97 18.91
CA ALA A 83 3.55 -22.62 19.38
C ALA A 83 3.37 -21.18 19.93
N GLY A 84 4.41 -20.60 20.54
CA GLY A 84 4.45 -19.24 21.08
C GLY A 84 4.64 -18.17 20.01
N LEU A 85 5.46 -18.43 18.98
CA LEU A 85 5.60 -17.47 17.87
C LEU A 85 4.31 -17.39 17.08
N GLU A 86 3.70 -18.54 16.82
CA GLU A 86 2.41 -18.61 16.14
C GLU A 86 1.33 -17.80 16.85
N ALA A 87 1.25 -17.93 18.18
CA ALA A 87 0.32 -17.15 18.98
C ALA A 87 0.63 -15.64 18.96
N GLU A 88 1.91 -15.25 18.89
CA GLU A 88 2.32 -13.85 18.78
C GLU A 88 2.00 -13.27 17.40
N LEU A 89 2.22 -14.02 16.31
CA LEU A 89 1.82 -13.60 14.97
C LEU A 89 0.30 -13.38 14.88
N GLN A 90 -0.48 -14.29 15.48
CA GLN A 90 -1.93 -14.13 15.57
C GLN A 90 -2.31 -12.88 16.39
N GLN A 91 -1.65 -12.63 17.53
CA GLN A 91 -1.91 -11.43 18.32
C GLN A 91 -1.57 -10.14 17.57
N ILE A 92 -0.48 -10.12 16.80
CA ILE A 92 -0.12 -8.98 15.95
C ILE A 92 -1.21 -8.77 14.89
N GLN A 93 -1.67 -9.83 14.25
CA GLN A 93 -2.76 -9.76 13.28
C GLN A 93 -4.06 -9.24 13.89
N ASP A 94 -4.51 -9.80 15.02
CA ASP A 94 -5.73 -9.38 15.70
C ASP A 94 -5.64 -7.92 16.15
N ARG A 95 -4.45 -7.49 16.59
CA ARG A 95 -4.21 -6.12 17.02
C ARG A 95 -4.33 -5.13 15.87
N TYR A 96 -3.72 -5.41 14.72
CA TYR A 96 -3.56 -4.44 13.63
C TYR A 96 -4.56 -4.60 12.48
N THR A 97 -5.41 -5.62 12.49
CA THR A 97 -6.48 -5.79 11.50
C THR A 97 -7.85 -5.50 12.11
N SER A 98 -8.87 -5.32 11.25
CA SER A 98 -10.22 -4.93 11.68
C SER A 98 -10.22 -3.67 12.56
N TYR A 99 -9.36 -2.71 12.22
CA TYR A 99 -9.07 -1.54 13.05
C TYR A 99 -9.19 -0.23 12.27
N GLY A 100 -9.72 0.81 12.93
CA GLY A 100 -9.85 2.13 12.34
C GLY A 100 -10.64 2.07 11.04
N CYS A 101 -10.17 2.81 10.04
CA CYS A 101 -10.79 2.81 8.72
C CYS A 101 -9.96 2.16 7.65
N TYR A 102 -8.64 2.18 7.74
CA TYR A 102 -7.76 1.69 6.71
C TYR A 102 -7.13 0.34 7.04
N CYS A 103 -7.14 -0.13 8.29
CA CYS A 103 -6.47 -1.38 8.65
C CYS A 103 -7.39 -2.59 8.52
N TRP A 104 -7.55 -3.13 7.30
CA TRP A 104 -8.40 -4.29 7.01
C TRP A 104 -9.76 -4.19 7.71
N ALA A 105 -10.44 -3.05 7.56
CA ALA A 105 -11.62 -2.70 8.37
C ALA A 105 -12.78 -3.71 8.25
N ASN A 106 -12.81 -4.47 7.15
CA ASN A 106 -13.78 -5.53 6.91
C ASN A 106 -13.18 -6.95 6.95
N GLY A 107 -12.03 -7.12 7.63
CA GLY A 107 -11.34 -8.40 7.81
C GLY A 107 -10.19 -8.63 6.83
N VAL A 108 -9.34 -9.62 7.16
CA VAL A 108 -8.07 -9.93 6.46
C VAL A 108 -8.24 -10.42 5.02
N ASP A 109 -9.41 -10.96 4.68
CA ASP A 109 -9.76 -11.42 3.34
C ASP A 109 -10.11 -10.26 2.38
N ASN A 110 -10.35 -9.05 2.92
CA ASN A 110 -10.81 -7.88 2.17
C ASN A 110 -9.73 -6.80 2.07
N VAL A 111 -8.57 -7.14 1.49
CA VAL A 111 -7.48 -6.17 1.22
C VAL A 111 -7.95 -5.04 0.29
N GLU A 112 -9.02 -5.27 -0.48
CA GLU A 112 -9.65 -4.27 -1.35
C GLU A 112 -10.44 -3.19 -0.59
N ASP A 113 -10.62 -3.37 0.72
CA ASP A 113 -11.44 -2.50 1.58
C ASP A 113 -10.61 -1.84 2.69
N LEU A 114 -9.38 -1.47 2.36
CA LEU A 114 -8.58 -0.53 3.16
C LEU A 114 -9.20 0.88 3.04
N GLY A 115 -10.35 1.08 3.67
CA GLY A 115 -10.88 2.38 4.10
C GLY A 115 -11.33 3.36 3.03
N SER A 116 -12.65 3.44 2.83
CA SER A 116 -13.26 4.42 1.93
C SER A 116 -13.14 5.87 2.46
N GLY A 117 -12.14 6.63 2.02
CA GLY A 117 -12.09 8.10 2.04
C GLY A 117 -12.28 8.79 3.40
N SER A 118 -12.17 8.07 4.51
CA SER A 118 -12.37 8.60 5.85
C SER A 118 -11.09 9.23 6.40
N ARG A 119 -11.20 10.07 7.43
CA ARG A 119 -10.02 10.56 8.15
C ARG A 119 -9.43 9.42 8.99
N ASN A 120 -8.12 9.32 9.02
CA ASN A 120 -7.43 8.41 9.92
C ASN A 120 -7.71 8.78 11.38
N VAL A 121 -7.97 7.80 12.23
CA VAL A 121 -8.37 8.03 13.63
C VAL A 121 -7.18 8.18 14.58
N ASP A 122 -6.06 7.55 14.26
CA ASP A 122 -4.84 7.56 15.05
C ASP A 122 -3.58 7.17 14.23
N ALA A 123 -2.47 6.94 14.92
CA ALA A 123 -1.19 6.57 14.33
C ALA A 123 -1.18 5.21 13.62
N VAL A 124 -1.91 4.21 14.12
CA VAL A 124 -1.99 2.89 13.49
C VAL A 124 -2.82 2.97 12.22
N ASP A 125 -3.97 3.64 12.28
CA ASP A 125 -4.83 3.86 11.12
C ASP A 125 -4.14 4.74 10.05
N ASN A 126 -3.27 5.67 10.47
CA ASN A 126 -2.40 6.40 9.57
C ASN A 126 -1.42 5.47 8.82
N ALA A 127 -0.74 4.55 9.52
CA ALA A 127 0.18 3.60 8.90
C ALA A 127 -0.53 2.73 7.83
N CYS A 128 -1.75 2.30 8.10
CA CYS A 128 -2.57 1.57 7.12
C CYS A 128 -3.01 2.47 5.96
N THR A 129 -3.29 3.75 6.20
CA THR A 129 -3.57 4.73 5.14
C THR A 129 -2.37 4.89 4.20
N GLU A 130 -1.15 4.96 4.75
CA GLU A 130 0.09 5.03 3.96
C GLU A 130 0.31 3.75 3.15
N LEU A 131 0.08 2.58 3.76
CA LEU A 131 0.14 1.29 3.07
C LEU A 131 -0.84 1.23 1.90
N TYR A 132 -2.10 1.63 2.13
CA TYR A 132 -3.13 1.68 1.09
C TYR A 132 -2.72 2.57 -0.09
N ARG A 133 -2.18 3.76 0.18
CA ARG A 133 -1.67 4.67 -0.86
C ARG A 133 -0.53 4.04 -1.66
N CYS A 134 0.39 3.37 -0.97
CA CYS A 134 1.50 2.68 -1.61
C CYS A 134 0.99 1.57 -2.55
N TYR A 135 0.05 0.75 -2.10
CA TYR A 135 -0.60 -0.27 -2.94
C TYR A 135 -1.36 0.33 -4.11
N ALA A 136 -2.12 1.40 -3.91
CA ALA A 136 -2.82 2.08 -4.99
C ALA A 136 -1.84 2.50 -6.11
N CYS A 137 -0.66 2.99 -5.74
CA CYS A 137 0.39 3.27 -6.71
C CYS A 137 0.96 2.03 -7.38
N VAL A 138 1.18 0.92 -6.65
CA VAL A 138 1.59 -0.34 -7.28
C VAL A 138 0.59 -0.75 -8.37
N ASN A 139 -0.71 -0.54 -8.13
CA ASN A 139 -1.73 -0.85 -9.12
C ASN A 139 -1.76 0.15 -10.29
N ILE A 140 -1.56 1.44 -10.05
CA ILE A 140 -1.50 2.45 -11.11
C ILE A 140 -0.26 2.25 -11.99
N ASP A 141 0.90 2.03 -11.37
CA ASP A 141 2.18 1.94 -12.07
C ASP A 141 2.37 0.58 -12.78
N TYR A 142 1.82 -0.51 -12.23
CA TYR A 142 2.06 -1.87 -12.72
C TYR A 142 0.79 -2.69 -13.03
N GLY A 143 -0.39 -2.29 -12.59
CA GLY A 143 -1.59 -3.15 -12.55
C GLY A 143 -2.12 -3.61 -13.92
N ALA A 144 -1.76 -2.95 -15.02
CA ALA A 144 -2.10 -3.40 -16.36
C ALA A 144 -1.32 -4.68 -16.78
N GLU A 145 -0.16 -4.93 -16.18
CA GLU A 145 0.80 -5.94 -16.64
C GLU A 145 0.85 -7.20 -15.76
N TYR A 146 0.32 -7.17 -14.53
CA TYR A 146 0.53 -8.24 -13.57
C TYR A 146 -0.78 -8.75 -12.98
N SER A 147 -1.20 -9.97 -13.35
CA SER A 147 -2.34 -10.64 -12.71
C SER A 147 -2.00 -11.25 -11.34
N GLU A 148 -0.71 -11.52 -11.09
CA GLU A 148 -0.18 -12.06 -9.84
C GLU A 148 1.09 -11.28 -9.48
N LEU A 149 1.17 -10.79 -8.24
CA LEU A 149 2.33 -10.07 -7.73
C LEU A 149 3.02 -10.94 -6.69
N SER A 150 4.36 -11.03 -6.71
CA SER A 150 5.09 -11.81 -5.72
C SER A 150 6.38 -11.13 -5.30
N TYR A 151 6.72 -11.25 -4.01
CA TYR A 151 8.01 -10.79 -3.50
C TYR A 151 8.53 -11.72 -2.39
N THR A 152 9.81 -11.57 -2.06
CA THR A 152 10.49 -12.10 -0.87
C THR A 152 11.13 -10.96 -0.08
N ALA A 153 10.74 -10.83 1.18
CA ALA A 153 11.36 -9.92 2.13
C ALA A 153 12.47 -10.64 2.90
N LEU A 154 13.69 -10.13 2.80
CA LEU A 154 14.86 -10.72 3.45
C LEU A 154 15.12 -10.07 4.80
N PHE A 155 15.08 -10.86 5.87
CA PHE A 155 15.31 -10.39 7.23
C PHE A 155 16.81 -10.43 7.52
N GLN A 156 17.38 -9.28 7.87
CA GLN A 156 18.82 -9.10 8.04
C GLN A 156 19.14 -8.41 9.36
N THR A 157 19.96 -9.08 10.17
CA THR A 157 20.46 -8.52 11.44
C THR A 157 21.90 -8.04 11.22
N GLY A 158 22.13 -6.74 11.40
CA GLY A 158 23.46 -6.13 11.31
C GLY A 158 24.35 -6.49 12.51
N GLU A 159 25.65 -6.18 12.41
CA GLU A 159 26.64 -6.47 13.45
C GLU A 159 26.31 -5.84 14.81
N ASN A 160 25.61 -4.69 14.81
CA ASN A 160 25.16 -4.00 16.01
C ASN A 160 23.88 -4.59 16.62
N GLY A 161 23.31 -5.64 16.02
CA GLY A 161 22.01 -6.20 16.38
C GLY A 161 20.82 -5.50 15.71
N ASP A 162 21.07 -4.47 14.91
CA ASP A 162 20.02 -3.74 14.18
C ASP A 162 19.32 -4.66 13.19
N ARG A 163 17.98 -4.75 13.31
CA ARG A 163 17.15 -5.61 12.46
C ARG A 163 16.57 -4.80 11.30
N THR A 164 16.75 -5.30 10.09
CA THR A 164 16.31 -4.65 8.85
C THR A 164 15.63 -5.65 7.92
N ILE A 165 14.75 -5.14 7.06
CA ILE A 165 14.07 -5.92 6.04
C ILE A 165 14.55 -5.38 4.68
N SER A 166 15.28 -6.20 3.93
CA SER A 166 15.70 -5.86 2.57
C SER A 166 14.69 -6.41 1.56
N CYS A 167 14.38 -5.58 0.57
CA CYS A 167 13.53 -5.92 -0.55
C CYS A 167 14.33 -6.12 -1.84
N ASP A 168 15.65 -5.94 -1.86
CA ASP A 168 16.45 -5.85 -3.10
C ASP A 168 16.66 -7.20 -3.82
N SER A 169 16.03 -8.26 -3.31
CA SER A 169 16.21 -9.64 -3.80
C SER A 169 15.11 -10.09 -4.77
N ASN A 170 14.16 -9.23 -5.14
CA ASN A 170 13.10 -9.63 -6.06
C ASN A 170 13.54 -9.55 -7.51
N ALA A 171 12.95 -10.41 -8.33
CA ALA A 171 13.24 -10.48 -9.75
C ALA A 171 12.62 -9.32 -10.56
N GLN A 172 11.65 -8.60 -9.99
CA GLN A 172 10.86 -7.59 -10.67
C GLN A 172 10.66 -6.37 -9.77
N GLN A 173 10.69 -5.16 -10.36
CA GLN A 173 10.56 -3.88 -9.65
C GLN A 173 9.22 -3.71 -8.93
N ASN A 174 8.15 -4.30 -9.46
CA ASN A 174 6.84 -4.34 -8.79
C ASN A 174 6.90 -5.13 -7.45
N GLY A 175 7.70 -6.20 -7.39
CA GLY A 175 7.95 -7.00 -6.20
C GLY A 175 8.73 -6.19 -5.16
N ASP A 176 9.76 -5.46 -5.59
CA ASP A 176 10.52 -4.56 -4.72
C ASP A 176 9.63 -3.45 -4.16
N SER A 177 8.82 -2.82 -5.02
CA SER A 177 7.88 -1.77 -4.65
C SER A 177 6.87 -2.27 -3.62
N LEU A 178 6.26 -3.42 -3.87
CA LEU A 178 5.27 -4.03 -2.97
C LEU A 178 5.88 -4.47 -1.64
N CYS A 179 7.06 -5.11 -1.67
CA CYS A 179 7.81 -5.47 -0.47
C CYS A 179 8.14 -4.23 0.35
N SER A 180 8.58 -3.15 -0.29
CA SER A 180 8.94 -1.91 0.40
C SER A 180 7.74 -1.26 1.09
N CYS A 181 6.54 -1.32 0.48
CA CYS A 181 5.30 -0.87 1.11
C CYS A 181 5.05 -1.63 2.43
N ASP A 182 5.16 -2.96 2.40
CA ASP A 182 4.91 -3.83 3.56
C ASP A 182 5.98 -3.65 4.65
N ALA A 183 7.25 -3.56 4.26
CA ALA A 183 8.36 -3.32 5.17
C ALA A 183 8.23 -1.96 5.87
N LYS A 184 7.89 -0.90 5.13
CA LYS A 184 7.64 0.43 5.70
C LYS A 184 6.48 0.40 6.69
N PHE A 185 5.37 -0.27 6.35
CA PHE A 185 4.25 -0.42 7.26
C PHE A 185 4.67 -1.11 8.56
N ALA A 186 5.38 -2.24 8.47
CA ALA A 186 5.87 -2.97 9.64
C ALA A 186 6.79 -2.09 10.52
N GLN A 187 7.73 -1.36 9.91
CA GLN A 187 8.61 -0.41 10.60
C GLN A 187 7.81 0.68 11.32
N LYS A 188 6.82 1.27 10.65
CA LYS A 188 5.99 2.34 11.21
C LYS A 188 5.17 1.86 12.40
N ILE A 189 4.63 0.64 12.33
CA ILE A 189 3.90 0.00 13.43
C ILE A 189 4.82 -0.18 14.65
N VAL A 190 6.02 -0.73 14.46
CA VAL A 190 6.98 -0.94 15.57
C VAL A 190 7.42 0.40 16.17
N GLN A 191 7.74 1.39 15.34
CA GLN A 191 8.08 2.74 15.81
C GLN A 191 6.94 3.37 16.61
N THR A 192 5.72 3.32 16.08
CA THR A 192 4.53 3.86 16.74
C THR A 192 4.28 3.18 18.08
N GLN A 193 4.37 1.85 18.12
CA GLN A 193 4.21 1.09 19.35
C GLN A 193 5.27 1.47 20.38
N ASN A 194 6.55 1.54 19.98
CA ASN A 194 7.64 1.95 20.87
C ASN A 194 7.40 3.35 21.44
N HIS A 195 6.92 4.30 20.63
CA HIS A 195 6.59 5.64 21.14
C HIS A 195 5.46 5.58 22.18
N CYS A 196 4.39 4.85 21.88
CA CYS A 196 3.25 4.69 22.77
C CYS A 196 3.61 4.00 24.10
N ASP A 197 4.37 2.91 24.04
CA ASP A 197 4.76 2.12 25.21
C ASP A 197 5.73 2.89 26.11
N ASN A 198 6.54 3.79 25.54
CA ASN A 198 7.48 4.64 26.28
C ASN A 198 6.96 6.05 26.62
N GLY A 199 5.70 6.37 26.29
CA GLY A 199 5.10 7.69 26.54
C GLY A 199 5.75 8.83 25.76
N ILE A 200 6.42 8.52 24.63
CA ILE A 200 7.01 9.51 23.73
C ILE A 200 5.90 10.13 22.90
N MET A 201 5.92 11.46 22.77
CA MET A 201 4.90 12.18 22.02
C MET A 201 4.94 11.80 20.54
N LEU A 202 3.78 11.44 19.99
CA LEU A 202 3.62 11.12 18.57
C LEU A 202 3.64 12.35 17.66
N SER A 203 3.56 13.55 18.24
CA SER A 203 3.56 14.83 17.51
C SER A 203 4.82 15.02 16.67
N ASP A 204 5.95 14.48 17.11
CA ASP A 204 7.24 14.55 16.39
C ASP A 204 7.19 13.75 15.07
N MET A 205 6.24 12.81 14.96
CA MET A 205 5.94 12.06 13.74
C MET A 205 4.74 12.63 12.96
N GLY A 206 4.18 13.76 13.40
CA GLY A 206 2.95 14.34 12.85
C GLY A 206 1.68 13.54 13.19
N LEU A 207 1.71 12.72 14.25
CA LEU A 207 0.63 11.83 14.65
C LEU A 207 0.05 12.25 16.00
N ASN A 208 -1.25 12.02 16.20
CA ASN A 208 -1.95 12.60 17.35
C ASN A 208 -2.16 11.61 18.50
N ASN A 209 -2.49 10.35 18.18
CA ASN A 209 -2.97 9.39 19.17
C ASN A 209 -2.36 8.01 18.97
N CYS A 210 -2.13 7.32 20.08
CA CYS A 210 -1.84 5.89 20.11
C CYS A 210 -3.09 5.07 19.79
N GLN A 211 -2.88 3.80 19.44
CA GLN A 211 -3.95 2.84 19.19
C GLN A 211 -4.92 2.76 20.37
N SER A 212 -6.22 2.68 20.09
CA SER A 212 -7.29 2.59 21.09
C SER A 212 -8.38 1.62 20.64
N GLU A 213 -8.77 0.70 21.54
CA GLU A 213 -9.83 -0.28 21.26
C GLU A 213 -11.20 0.33 20.94
N MET A 214 -11.41 1.62 21.23
CA MET A 214 -12.62 2.33 20.81
C MET A 214 -12.79 2.41 19.28
N TYR A 215 -11.70 2.21 18.53
CA TYR A 215 -11.68 2.21 17.07
C TYR A 215 -11.66 0.79 16.48
N ARG A 216 -11.84 -0.25 17.29
CA ARG A 216 -12.04 -1.62 16.82
C ARG A 216 -13.35 -1.72 16.05
N THR A 217 -13.28 -2.20 14.82
CA THR A 217 -14.45 -2.32 13.94
C THR A 217 -15.32 -3.50 14.34
N ILE A 218 -16.53 -3.56 13.78
CA ILE A 218 -17.47 -4.68 13.98
C ILE A 218 -16.85 -6.02 13.53
N ALA A 219 -16.04 -6.03 12.46
CA ALA A 219 -15.35 -7.23 11.98
C ALA A 219 -14.38 -7.80 13.02
N GLY A 220 -13.77 -6.93 13.84
CA GLY A 220 -12.87 -7.28 14.94
C GLY A 220 -13.56 -7.44 16.29
N GLY A 221 -14.91 -7.52 16.32
CA GLY A 221 -15.69 -7.64 17.55
C GLY A 221 -15.90 -6.33 18.32
N GLY A 222 -15.53 -5.19 17.74
CA GLY A 222 -15.77 -3.86 18.29
C GLY A 222 -17.09 -3.24 17.81
N SER A 223 -17.21 -1.91 17.97
CA SER A 223 -18.40 -1.15 17.62
C SER A 223 -18.12 0.04 16.70
N TYR A 224 -16.86 0.27 16.34
CA TYR A 224 -16.49 1.39 15.50
C TYR A 224 -17.00 1.21 14.08
N GLN A 225 -17.62 2.26 13.55
CA GLN A 225 -18.03 2.35 12.16
C GLN A 225 -17.35 3.57 11.56
N CYS A 226 -16.67 3.34 10.44
CA CYS A 226 -16.08 4.42 9.68
C CYS A 226 -17.16 5.34 9.14
N PRO A 227 -17.05 6.66 9.38
CA PRO A 227 -17.92 7.59 8.71
C PRO A 227 -17.65 7.45 7.21
N MET A 228 -18.69 7.07 6.46
CA MET A 228 -18.62 7.00 5.00
C MET A 228 -18.19 8.36 4.47
N GLY A 229 -17.14 8.38 3.65
CA GLY A 229 -16.80 9.57 2.89
C GLY A 229 -17.99 9.98 2.02
N SER A 230 -18.37 11.26 2.08
CA SER A 230 -19.50 11.81 1.30
C SER A 230 -19.20 11.91 -0.21
N ASN A 231 -17.95 11.68 -0.61
CA ASN A 231 -17.52 11.65 -2.00
C ASN A 231 -16.86 10.29 -2.25
N GLY A 232 -17.20 9.64 -3.37
CA GLY A 232 -16.43 8.51 -3.86
C GLY A 232 -14.94 8.90 -3.96
N HIS A 233 -14.05 7.90 -3.96
CA HIS A 233 -12.63 8.19 -4.15
C HIS A 233 -12.45 8.98 -5.44
N PRO A 234 -11.70 10.11 -5.41
CA PRO A 234 -11.28 10.74 -6.65
C PRO A 234 -10.61 9.68 -7.52
N SER A 235 -10.83 9.73 -8.83
CA SER A 235 -10.05 8.93 -9.78
C SER A 235 -8.61 9.39 -9.67
N ASN A 236 -7.83 8.66 -8.88
CA ASN A 236 -6.39 8.85 -8.87
C ASN A 236 -5.86 8.15 -10.12
N GLU A 237 -5.16 8.92 -10.94
CA GLU A 237 -4.70 8.48 -12.27
C GLU A 237 -3.18 8.37 -12.31
N GLN A 238 -2.49 9.01 -11.35
CA GLN A 238 -1.05 9.14 -11.33
C GLN A 238 -0.50 8.99 -9.91
N CYS A 239 0.81 8.81 -9.81
CA CYS A 239 1.52 8.63 -8.55
C CYS A 239 2.78 9.50 -8.46
N CYS A 240 3.04 10.01 -7.27
CA CYS A 240 4.12 10.96 -6.99
C CYS A 240 4.99 10.49 -5.82
N GLY A 241 6.28 10.79 -5.86
CA GLY A 241 7.31 10.30 -4.94
C GLY A 241 7.90 8.94 -5.34
N PHE A 242 8.75 8.40 -4.48
CA PHE A 242 9.39 7.09 -4.66
C PHE A 242 8.87 6.08 -3.64
N TYR A 243 8.83 4.80 -4.02
CA TYR A 243 8.52 3.73 -3.07
C TYR A 243 9.52 3.73 -1.90
N PRO A 244 9.06 3.53 -0.65
CA PRO A 244 7.69 3.21 -0.21
C PRO A 244 6.80 4.42 0.16
N ASN A 245 7.19 5.64 -0.19
CA ASN A 245 6.47 6.89 0.12
C ASN A 245 5.59 7.41 -1.02
N ARG A 246 5.46 6.63 -2.09
CA ARG A 246 4.72 6.99 -3.29
C ARG A 246 3.23 7.15 -2.99
N THR A 247 2.65 8.25 -3.45
CA THR A 247 1.28 8.66 -3.12
C THR A 247 0.46 8.92 -4.38
N PRO A 248 -0.76 8.36 -4.47
CA PRO A 248 -1.63 8.56 -5.62
C PRO A 248 -2.22 9.97 -5.62
N TYR A 249 -2.41 10.53 -6.80
CA TYR A 249 -2.99 11.86 -7.00
C TYR A 249 -3.82 11.92 -8.30
N ASN A 250 -4.51 13.04 -8.46
CA ASN A 250 -5.38 13.33 -9.60
C ASN A 250 -5.10 14.74 -10.14
N GLU A 251 -5.89 15.17 -11.12
CA GLU A 251 -5.82 16.47 -11.79
C GLU A 251 -5.84 17.72 -10.89
N PHE A 252 -6.18 17.61 -9.60
CA PHE A 252 -6.17 18.74 -8.67
C PHE A 252 -4.83 18.95 -7.95
N ARG A 253 -3.83 18.11 -8.25
CA ARG A 253 -2.49 18.18 -7.67
C ARG A 253 -1.45 17.90 -8.74
N GLU A 254 -0.22 18.31 -8.47
CA GLU A 254 0.90 18.10 -9.37
C GLU A 254 2.10 17.56 -8.60
N CYS A 255 2.92 16.75 -9.28
CA CYS A 255 4.12 16.17 -8.71
C CYS A 255 5.31 17.10 -9.01
N CYS A 256 5.94 17.59 -7.96
CA CYS A 256 6.93 18.64 -8.03
C CYS A 256 8.32 18.10 -7.68
N ALA A 257 9.26 18.25 -8.60
CA ALA A 257 10.67 18.02 -8.32
C ALA A 257 11.32 19.32 -7.86
N THR A 258 11.90 19.30 -6.66
CA THR A 258 12.75 20.37 -6.13
C THR A 258 14.18 19.82 -6.04
N ASN A 259 15.16 20.62 -6.46
CA ASN A 259 16.60 20.29 -6.41
C ASN A 259 17.01 18.98 -7.10
N GLY A 260 17.23 19.03 -8.43
CA GLY A 260 17.82 17.94 -9.19
C GLY A 260 19.34 18.01 -9.34
N VAL A 261 20.03 18.91 -8.62
CA VAL A 261 21.50 19.06 -8.69
C VAL A 261 22.09 19.47 -7.35
N ASP A 262 23.14 18.78 -6.91
CA ASP A 262 23.94 19.20 -5.75
C ASP A 262 24.72 20.50 -6.04
N ASP A 263 25.40 21.05 -5.02
CA ASP A 263 26.28 22.22 -5.16
C ASP A 263 27.43 22.02 -6.18
N GLN A 264 27.63 20.80 -6.67
CA GLN A 264 28.62 20.42 -7.67
C GLN A 264 28.01 20.21 -9.07
N GLY A 265 26.69 20.38 -9.23
CA GLY A 265 25.99 20.20 -10.50
C GLY A 265 25.81 18.73 -10.91
N ASN A 266 25.98 17.77 -9.98
CA ASN A 266 25.65 16.37 -10.23
C ASN A 266 24.16 16.16 -10.05
N PHE A 267 23.56 15.35 -10.93
CA PHE A 267 22.16 14.97 -10.80
C PHE A 267 21.96 14.16 -9.51
N VAL A 268 21.28 14.75 -8.52
CA VAL A 268 20.83 14.05 -7.32
C VAL A 268 19.41 13.59 -7.57
N THR A 269 19.03 12.43 -7.04
CA THR A 269 17.63 11.98 -7.05
C THR A 269 16.76 13.13 -6.55
N PRO A 270 15.89 13.72 -7.40
CA PRO A 270 15.21 14.94 -7.03
C PRO A 270 14.33 14.71 -5.80
N ASP A 271 14.23 15.71 -4.93
CA ASP A 271 13.20 15.69 -3.89
C ASP A 271 11.86 15.89 -4.60
N VAL A 272 11.12 14.80 -4.74
CA VAL A 272 9.83 14.78 -5.45
C VAL A 272 8.69 14.75 -4.44
N GLU A 273 7.88 15.80 -4.43
CA GLU A 273 6.76 15.97 -3.52
C GLU A 273 5.46 16.35 -4.23
N LEU A 274 4.34 15.95 -3.64
CA LEU A 274 3.01 16.26 -4.17
C LEU A 274 2.56 17.63 -3.65
N VAL A 275 2.34 18.56 -4.57
CA VAL A 275 1.93 19.94 -4.24
C VAL A 275 0.53 20.25 -4.77
N THR A 276 0.02 21.43 -4.41
CA THR A 276 -1.26 21.92 -4.96
C THR A 276 -1.06 22.26 -6.43
N LEU A 277 -2.09 22.07 -7.27
CA LEU A 277 -2.03 22.49 -8.67
C LEU A 277 -1.55 23.94 -8.82
N ASP A 278 -0.69 24.20 -9.80
CA ASP A 278 -0.12 25.52 -10.13
C ASP A 278 0.78 26.13 -9.03
N THR A 279 1.39 25.32 -8.15
CA THR A 279 2.27 25.83 -7.08
C THR A 279 3.73 25.42 -7.19
N CYS A 280 4.04 24.35 -7.93
CA CYS A 280 5.38 23.82 -8.07
C CYS A 280 6.36 24.84 -8.66
N GLU A 281 6.01 25.41 -9.83
CA GLU A 281 6.87 26.40 -10.50
C GLU A 281 7.01 27.68 -9.66
N ALA A 282 5.95 28.07 -8.92
CA ALA A 282 5.98 29.22 -8.02
C ALA A 282 6.93 29.01 -6.82
N MET A 283 7.14 27.76 -6.42
CA MET A 283 8.11 27.35 -5.40
C MET A 283 9.52 27.15 -5.98
N GLY A 284 9.72 27.37 -7.27
CA GLY A 284 11.01 27.17 -7.95
C GLY A 284 11.30 25.71 -8.32
N GLY A 285 10.30 24.83 -8.24
CA GLY A 285 10.39 23.44 -8.67
C GLY A 285 10.02 23.24 -10.15
N GLN A 286 10.10 21.99 -10.60
CA GLN A 286 9.68 21.55 -11.93
C GLN A 286 8.57 20.51 -11.81
N VAL A 287 7.48 20.69 -12.56
CA VAL A 287 6.41 19.68 -12.63
C VAL A 287 6.91 18.47 -13.40
N VAL A 288 6.84 17.30 -12.77
CA VAL A 288 7.33 16.03 -13.30
C VAL A 288 6.24 14.97 -13.28
N VAL A 289 6.40 13.95 -14.11
CA VAL A 289 5.58 12.74 -14.16
C VAL A 289 6.50 11.53 -14.25
N SER A 290 6.02 10.37 -13.83
CA SER A 290 6.81 9.15 -14.02
C SER A 290 6.99 8.80 -15.49
N ALA A 291 8.17 8.29 -15.83
CA ALA A 291 8.43 7.79 -17.15
C ALA A 291 7.52 6.60 -17.46
N GLU A 292 7.10 6.47 -18.72
CA GLU A 292 6.24 5.35 -19.14
C GLU A 292 6.96 4.02 -18.91
N GLY A 293 6.34 3.12 -18.14
CA GLY A 293 6.89 1.82 -17.78
C GLY A 293 8.03 1.86 -16.74
N ASP A 294 8.37 3.03 -16.19
CA ASP A 294 9.41 3.18 -15.16
C ASP A 294 8.98 4.20 -14.09
N PRO A 295 8.27 3.74 -13.03
CA PRO A 295 7.83 4.60 -11.93
C PRO A 295 8.98 5.08 -11.02
N HIS A 296 10.20 4.55 -11.21
CA HIS A 296 11.39 4.95 -10.48
C HIS A 296 12.15 6.09 -11.17
N ASN A 297 11.68 6.54 -12.34
CA ASN A 297 12.26 7.63 -13.08
C ASN A 297 11.23 8.73 -13.36
N TYR A 298 11.65 9.98 -13.27
CA TYR A 298 10.82 11.16 -13.51
C TYR A 298 11.28 11.91 -14.74
N ILE A 299 10.31 12.34 -15.56
CA ILE A 299 10.51 13.22 -16.71
C ILE A 299 9.70 14.51 -16.53
N PRO A 300 10.12 15.62 -17.15
CA PRO A 300 9.30 16.83 -17.19
C PRO A 300 7.91 16.56 -17.75
N ALA A 301 6.86 17.09 -17.11
CA ALA A 301 5.48 16.86 -17.55
C ALA A 301 5.19 17.39 -18.97
N ASN A 302 5.95 18.38 -19.44
CA ASN A 302 5.87 18.93 -20.80
C ASN A 302 6.62 18.09 -21.86
N ALA A 303 7.26 16.99 -21.47
CA ALA A 303 8.03 16.11 -22.36
C ALA A 303 7.29 14.82 -22.76
N GLN A 304 6.06 14.61 -22.26
CA GLN A 304 5.15 13.56 -22.72
C GLN A 304 4.47 13.91 -24.06
#